data_AF-A0AAW9HY38-F1
#
_entry.id   AF-A0AAW9HY38-F1
#
_cell.length_a   1.000
_cell.length_b   1.000
_cell.length_c   1.000
_cell.angle_alpha   90.00
_cell.angle_beta   90.00
_cell.angle_gamma   90.00
#
_symmetry.space_group_name_H-M   'P 1'
#
loop_
_entity.id
_entity.type
_entity.pdbx_description
1 polymer ?
#
loop_
_entity_poly.entity_id
_entity_poly.type
_entity_poly.pdbx_seq_one_letter_code
_entity_poly.pdbx_strand_id
1 'polypeptide(L)'
;MNLPNKLTILRILLIPVFIIIMMMDIPNHYLIACLIFIIASITDALDGHIARKNDLVTDFGKFMDPLADKLLVISALICMIESSLVAGWMVIIIVARELTVSILRAIA
;
A
#
# COMPACT_ATOMS: atom_id res chain seq x y z
N MET A 1 -13.80 6.62 17.68
CA MET A 1 -12.97 6.25 16.50
C MET A 1 -13.42 4.88 16.04
N ASN A 2 -13.96 4.80 14.82
CA ASN A 2 -14.54 3.56 14.29
C ASN A 2 -13.45 2.52 14.00
N LEU A 3 -13.80 1.23 14.12
CA LEU A 3 -12.92 0.08 13.84
C LEU A 3 -12.16 0.21 12.50
N PRO A 4 -12.78 0.63 11.38
CA PRO A 4 -12.11 0.78 10.09
C PRO A 4 -10.98 1.81 10.12
N ASN A 5 -11.18 2.94 10.81
CA ASN A 5 -10.18 4.01 10.90
C ASN A 5 -8.91 3.55 11.64
N LYS A 6 -9.04 2.62 12.60
CA LYS A 6 -7.89 2.04 13.30
C LYS A 6 -7.08 1.11 12.38
N LEU A 7 -7.76 0.37 11.50
CA LEU A 7 -7.10 -0.52 10.55
C LEU A 7 -6.42 0.25 9.40
N THR A 8 -7.03 1.33 8.90
CA THR A 8 -6.36 2.24 7.96
C THR A 8 -5.09 2.87 8.57
N ILE A 9 -5.14 3.29 9.84
CA ILE A 9 -3.96 3.80 10.57
C ILE A 9 -2.90 2.71 10.75
N LEU A 10 -3.30 1.48 11.10
CA LEU A 10 -2.40 0.33 11.21
C LEU A 10 -1.69 0.07 9.87
N ARG A 11 -2.41 0.16 8.75
CA ARG A 11 -1.85 -0.03 7.41
C ARG A 11 -0.84 1.05 7.04
N ILE A 12 -1.15 2.31 7.31
CA ILE A 12 -0.20 3.41 7.13
C ILE A 12 1.06 3.19 7.97
N LEU A 13 0.94 2.62 9.17
CA LEU A 13 2.07 2.25 10.02
C LEU A 13 2.84 1.02 9.50
N LEU A 14 2.17 0.08 8.83
CA LEU A 14 2.79 -1.10 8.24
C LEU A 14 3.67 -0.77 7.02
N ILE A 15 3.41 0.32 6.29
CA ILE A 15 4.23 0.76 5.15
C ILE A 15 5.68 1.06 5.55
N PRO A 16 5.98 1.93 6.53
CA PRO A 16 7.35 2.19 6.95
C PRO A 16 7.99 0.94 7.58
N VAL A 17 7.24 0.10 8.28
CA VAL A 17 7.75 -1.20 8.79
C VAL A 17 8.18 -2.09 7.63
N PHE A 18 7.37 -2.19 6.57
CA PHE A 18 7.71 -2.94 5.37
C PHE A 18 8.98 -2.41 4.70
N ILE A 19 9.11 -1.09 4.54
CA ILE A 19 10.31 -0.45 3.96
C ILE A 19 11.54 -0.78 4.79
N ILE A 20 11.46 -0.64 6.12
CA ILE A 20 12.57 -0.95 7.02
C ILE A 20 13.00 -2.40 6.85
N ILE A 21 12.06 -3.36 6.85
CA ILE A 21 12.41 -4.78 6.69
C ILE A 21 13.01 -5.07 5.30
N MET A 22 12.49 -4.46 4.23
CA MET A 22 13.07 -4.57 2.89
C MET A 22 14.53 -4.11 2.83
N MET A 23 14.89 -3.09 3.61
CA MET A 23 16.22 -2.48 3.62
C MET A 23 17.17 -3.05 4.68
N MET A 24 16.65 -3.83 5.63
CA MET A 24 17.49 -4.43 6.67
C MET A 24 18.24 -5.65 6.13
N ASP A 25 19.52 -5.75 6.50
CA ASP A 25 20.40 -6.85 6.11
C ASP A 25 20.21 -8.08 7.03
N ILE A 26 18.99 -8.59 7.09
CA ILE A 26 18.60 -9.81 7.83
C ILE A 26 18.42 -10.99 6.85
N PRO A 27 18.74 -12.23 7.26
CA PRO A 27 18.49 -13.39 6.42
C PRO A 27 16.99 -13.51 6.12
N ASN A 28 16.65 -13.79 4.86
CA ASN A 28 15.27 -13.90 4.36
C ASN A 28 14.42 -12.61 4.46
N HIS A 29 15.03 -11.43 4.52
CA HIS A 29 14.31 -10.14 4.56
C HIS A 29 13.26 -10.00 3.44
N TYR A 30 13.56 -10.43 2.20
CA TYR A 30 12.58 -10.42 1.11
C TYR A 30 11.33 -11.28 1.40
N LEU A 31 11.50 -12.43 2.03
CA LEU A 31 10.39 -13.33 2.36
C LEU A 31 9.52 -12.74 3.48
N ILE A 32 10.15 -12.14 4.49
CA ILE A 32 9.45 -11.45 5.58
C ILE A 32 8.71 -10.22 5.03
N ALA A 33 9.34 -9.42 4.18
CA ALA A 33 8.72 -8.28 3.52
C ALA A 33 7.53 -8.70 2.66
N CYS A 34 7.65 -9.81 1.91
CA CYS A 34 6.56 -10.39 1.13
C CYS A 34 5.37 -10.78 2.02
N LEU A 35 5.63 -11.46 3.15
CA LEU A 35 4.58 -11.78 4.12
C LEU A 35 3.89 -10.54 4.67
N ILE A 36 4.64 -9.50 5.02
CA ILE A 36 4.08 -8.23 5.49
C ILE A 36 3.22 -7.58 4.41
N PHE A 37 3.70 -7.55 3.16
CA PHE A 37 2.95 -7.01 2.02
C PHE A 37 1.63 -7.73 1.81
N ILE A 38 1.63 -9.08 1.87
CA ILE A 38 0.42 -9.89 1.77
C ILE A 38 -0.55 -9.56 2.90
N ILE A 39 -0.06 -9.49 4.15
CA ILE A 39 -0.89 -9.16 5.31
C ILE A 39 -1.49 -7.76 5.18
N ALA A 40 -0.69 -6.77 4.74
CA ALA A 40 -1.16 -5.40 4.54
C ALA A 40 -2.25 -5.33 3.45
N SER A 41 -2.08 -6.07 2.36
CA SER A 41 -3.04 -6.15 1.25
C SER A 41 -4.35 -6.81 1.68
N ILE A 42 -4.28 -7.90 2.46
CA ILE A 42 -5.47 -8.57 3.01
C ILE A 42 -6.22 -7.67 3.99
N THR A 43 -5.48 -6.89 4.78
CA THR A 43 -6.07 -5.96 5.75
C THR A 43 -6.90 -4.88 5.04
N ASP A 44 -6.41 -4.31 3.93
CA ASP A 44 -7.18 -3.35 3.10
C ASP A 44 -8.51 -3.93 2.60
N ALA A 45 -8.47 -5.17 2.07
CA ALA A 45 -9.67 -5.82 1.55
C ALA A 45 -10.70 -6.10 2.67
N LEU A 46 -10.23 -6.49 3.86
CA LEU A 46 -11.07 -6.73 5.03
C LEU A 46 -11.68 -5.42 5.57
N ASP A 47 -10.90 -4.35 5.65
CA ASP A 47 -11.36 -3.04 6.11
C ASP A 47 -12.47 -2.49 5.21
N GLY A 48 -12.24 -2.54 3.90
CA GLY A 48 -13.21 -2.11 2.89
C GLY A 48 -14.47 -2.98 2.87
N HIS A 49 -14.39 -4.26 3.26
CA HIS A 49 -15.55 -5.14 3.40
C HIS A 49 -16.35 -4.85 4.68
N ILE A 50 -15.66 -4.68 5.82
CA ILE A 50 -16.27 -4.41 7.13
C ILE A 50 -16.90 -3.01 7.17
N ALA A 51 -16.24 -2.01 6.57
CA ALA A 51 -16.77 -0.64 6.48
C ALA A 51 -18.07 -0.58 5.64
N ARG A 52 -18.11 -1.32 4.52
CA ARG A 52 -19.31 -1.42 3.67
C ARG A 52 -20.44 -2.20 4.34
N LYS A 53 -20.13 -3.26 5.10
CA LYS A 53 -21.14 -4.10 5.76
C LYS A 53 -21.82 -3.41 6.95
N ASN A 54 -21.16 -2.44 7.58
CA ASN A 54 -21.68 -1.78 8.78
C ASN A 54 -22.17 -0.34 8.52
N ASP A 55 -22.25 0.13 7.26
CA ASP A 55 -22.56 1.52 6.90
C ASP A 55 -21.65 2.57 7.60
N LEU A 56 -20.46 2.16 8.06
CA LEU A 56 -19.49 3.00 8.75
C LEU A 56 -18.51 3.65 7.76
N VAL A 57 -19.01 4.01 6.59
CA VAL A 57 -18.25 4.61 5.51
C VAL A 57 -18.00 6.08 5.85
N THR A 58 -16.76 6.42 6.18
CA THR A 58 -16.34 7.81 6.42
C THR A 58 -15.69 8.38 5.17
N ASP A 59 -15.85 9.68 4.92
CA ASP A 59 -15.20 10.36 3.79
C ASP A 59 -13.66 10.31 3.93
N PHE A 60 -13.16 10.30 5.16
CA PHE A 60 -11.74 10.13 5.46
C PHE A 60 -11.22 8.75 5.05
N GLY A 61 -11.92 7.66 5.41
CA GLY A 61 -11.53 6.30 5.04
C GLY A 61 -11.53 6.09 3.52
N LYS A 62 -12.58 6.57 2.84
CA LYS A 62 -12.68 6.55 1.38
C LYS A 62 -11.52 7.23 0.66
N PHE A 63 -10.97 8.30 1.23
CA PHE A 63 -9.83 9.00 0.67
C PHE A 63 -8.48 8.36 1.05
N MET A 64 -8.38 7.83 2.27
CA MET A 64 -7.16 7.18 2.75
C MET A 64 -6.93 5.79 2.17
N ASP A 65 -7.97 5.01 1.88
CA ASP A 65 -7.81 3.65 1.34
C ASP A 65 -7.07 3.62 -0.02
N PRO A 66 -7.45 4.43 -1.05
CA PRO A 66 -6.72 4.50 -2.31
C PRO A 66 -5.33 5.11 -2.18
N LEU A 67 -5.13 5.96 -1.16
CA LEU A 67 -3.84 6.61 -0.91
C LEU A 67 -2.86 5.61 -0.28
N ALA A 68 -3.31 4.85 0.72
CA ALA A 68 -2.51 3.82 1.38
C ALA A 68 -2.13 2.69 0.41
N ASP A 69 -3.05 2.24 -0.44
CA ASP A 69 -2.79 1.22 -1.47
C ASP A 69 -1.66 1.66 -2.43
N LYS A 70 -1.77 2.87 -2.97
CA LYS A 70 -0.74 3.44 -3.87
C LYS A 70 0.60 3.63 -3.18
N LEU A 71 0.60 4.13 -1.93
CA LEU A 71 1.84 4.29 -1.18
C LEU A 71 2.53 2.96 -0.96
N LEU A 72 1.79 1.91 -0.58
CA LEU A 72 2.36 0.58 -0.38
C LEU A 72 3.02 0.04 -1.67
N VAL A 73 2.33 0.15 -2.82
CA VAL A 73 2.85 -0.32 -4.12
C VAL A 73 4.06 0.50 -4.56
N ILE A 74 4.01 1.83 -4.46
CA ILE A 74 5.11 2.71 -4.84
C ILE A 74 6.33 2.45 -3.94
N SER A 75 6.15 2.33 -2.63
CA SER A 75 7.22 2.01 -1.69
C SER A 75 7.87 0.66 -2.01
N ALA A 76 7.08 -0.37 -2.32
CA ALA A 76 7.61 -1.67 -2.73
C ALA A 76 8.46 -1.57 -4.00
N LEU A 77 7.98 -0.86 -5.03
CA LEU A 77 8.72 -0.66 -6.28
C LEU A 77 10.04 0.11 -6.05
N ILE A 78 10.04 1.13 -5.20
CA ILE A 78 11.25 1.90 -4.86
C ILE A 78 12.28 1.00 -4.16
N CYS A 79 11.87 0.21 -3.17
CA CYS A 79 12.77 -0.74 -2.50
C CYS A 79 13.36 -1.77 -3.48
N MET A 80 12.59 -2.20 -4.50
CA MET A 80 13.10 -3.09 -5.56
C MET A 80 14.14 -2.43 -6.47
N ILE A 81 14.08 -1.11 -6.69
CA ILE A 81 15.13 -0.37 -7.42
C ILE A 81 16.44 -0.42 -6.64
N GLU A 82 16.39 -0.13 -5.35
CA GLU A 82 17.56 -0.12 -4.48
C GLU A 82 18.19 -1.51 -4.35
N SER A 83 17.34 -2.53 -4.28
CA SER A 83 17.75 -3.95 -4.31
C SER A 83 18.31 -4.40 -5.68
N SER A 84 18.39 -3.51 -6.68
CA SER A 84 18.80 -3.79 -8.06
C SER A 84 17.98 -4.90 -8.74
N LEU A 85 16.76 -5.16 -8.26
CA LEU A 85 15.85 -6.17 -8.81
C LEU A 85 15.10 -5.65 -10.03
N VAL A 86 14.84 -4.34 -10.09
CA VAL A 86 14.07 -3.69 -11.16
C VAL A 86 14.77 -2.40 -11.57
N ALA A 87 14.91 -2.18 -12.88
CA ALA A 87 15.44 -0.92 -13.40
C ALA A 87 14.50 0.25 -13.11
N GLY A 88 15.04 1.39 -12.65
CA GLY A 88 14.24 2.55 -12.27
C GLY A 88 13.32 3.09 -13.36
N TRP A 89 13.71 2.98 -14.64
CA TRP A 89 12.86 3.41 -15.76
C TRP A 89 11.56 2.58 -15.86
N MET A 90 11.59 1.29 -15.51
CA MET A 90 10.38 0.46 -15.48
C MET A 90 9.43 0.92 -14.38
N VAL A 91 9.96 1.22 -13.19
CA VAL A 91 9.16 1.76 -12.08
C VAL A 91 8.54 3.10 -12.45
N ILE A 92 9.29 3.99 -13.10
CA ILE A 92 8.77 5.28 -13.57
C ILE A 92 7.58 5.08 -14.51
N ILE A 93 7.66 4.15 -15.47
CA ILE A 93 6.55 3.84 -16.38
C ILE A 93 5.33 3.32 -15.62
N ILE A 94 5.53 2.38 -14.68
CA ILE A 94 4.45 1.81 -13.86
C ILE A 94 3.74 2.91 -13.06
N VAL A 95 4.51 3.75 -12.36
CA VAL A 95 3.97 4.85 -11.54
C VAL A 95 3.26 5.89 -12.40
N ALA A 96 3.84 6.28 -13.53
CA ALA A 96 3.22 7.23 -14.46
C ALA A 96 1.87 6.72 -14.98
N ARG A 97 1.81 5.43 -15.34
CA ARG A 97 0.57 4.78 -15.80
C ARG A 97 -0.48 4.74 -14.70
N GLU A 98 -0.10 4.41 -13.47
CA GLU A 98 -1.00 4.33 -12.33
C GLU A 98 -1.59 5.69 -11.94
N LEU A 99 -0.76 6.74 -11.94
CA LEU A 99 -1.20 8.11 -11.71
C LEU A 99 -2.14 8.59 -12.82
N THR A 100 -1.81 8.32 -14.08
CA THR A 100 -2.63 8.71 -15.24
C THR A 100 -4.02 8.08 -15.16
N VAL A 101 -4.11 6.76 -14.95
CA VAL A 101 -5.38 6.04 -14.81
C VAL A 101 -6.19 6.55 -13.62
N SER A 102 -5.51 6.85 -12.50
CA SER A 102 -6.17 7.40 -11.31
C SER A 102 -6.76 8.78 -11.54
N ILE A 103 -6.04 9.67 -12.21
CA ILE A 103 -6.50 11.02 -12.54
C ILE A 103 -7.68 10.95 -13.52
N LEU A 104 -7.57 10.14 -14.57
CA LEU A 104 -8.66 9.93 -15.53
C LEU A 104 -9.93 9.44 -14.85
N ARG A 105 -9.83 8.48 -13.92
CA ARG A 105 -10.98 7.98 -13.14
C ARG A 105 -11.59 9.05 -12.22
N ALA A 106 -10.80 10.02 -11.76
CA ALA A 106 -11.32 11.08 -10.91
C ALA A 106 -12.09 12.17 -11.69
N ILE A 107 -11.82 12.31 -12.99
CA ILE A 107 -12.42 13.34 -13.86
C ILE A 107 -13.62 12.79 -14.66
N ALA A 108 -13.60 11.50 -15.00
CA ALA A 108 -14.67 10.81 -15.73
C ALA A 108 -15.81 10.36 -14.80
#